data_AF-A0AAW4GAE9-F1
#
_entry.id   AF-A0AAW4GAE9-F1
#
_cell.length_a   1.000
_cell.length_b   1.000
_cell.length_c   1.000
_cell.angle_alpha   90.00
_cell.angle_beta   90.00
_cell.angle_gamma   90.00
#
_symmetry.space_group_name_H-M   'P 1'
#
loop_
_entity.id
_entity.type
_entity.pdbx_description
1 polymer ?
#
loop_
_entity_poly.entity_id
_entity_poly.type
_entity_poly.pdbx_seq_one_letter_code
_entity_poly.pdbx_strand_id
1 'polypeptide(L)'
;MRKGLGNSRRSTRPLVAALAVTISATFSVVGAGASAAAPVVNPQAGKVVAHSGFDVKSDGFSFENWGPNDALHRRGLTTEGMRAVFGDEVCARIVLGICSPTTVAELVMAEFNASMSGGHCYGMAALAGLYNTKRLSQFPLALPGQSVYSMPASGPLDELIARLFITQGFLPTDLAASQVSVPQALSKLRTAWSRDDNYILAIYTDEEHSAGHAITPIALRDLGDGKRGIVVYDNNFPGREKMVVVDPAADSWYYSTATNPSEPTMLYQGSPKNRMMLVPLAQVLKRHQDPDLRTDDTVVLVSDTNGTAQGVGDVDWDVRVTDPSGKPIPGVEQRILFNNDNSARFTVPAGKRFRIVVDGVEAGRTADINTTVLSAGGAVAVGDLEVPAGATSALDVDPVRHAVRVSSSAPTTAVFEVATEDSLRSVSVDTSQLAVGPGSSVSVGATSPVGVTVRTEGRSQKFQVAVGRSDTIADRSAVTRTPVTLRPGATLDVPVDLWTGWTPLTATVRAGGSTTPVPLTVR
;
A
#
# COMPACT_ATOMS: atom_id res chain seq x y z
N MET A 1 -15.62 -11.71 61.17
CA MET A 1 -15.10 -11.10 62.41
C MET A 1 -14.97 -9.60 62.22
N ARG A 2 -15.50 -8.85 63.20
CA ARG A 2 -15.41 -7.40 63.48
C ARG A 2 -15.80 -6.35 62.41
N LYS A 3 -17.02 -5.85 62.60
CA LYS A 3 -17.52 -4.50 62.28
C LYS A 3 -16.85 -3.41 63.15
N GLY A 4 -16.82 -2.19 62.65
CA GLY A 4 -16.83 -0.91 63.39
C GLY A 4 -16.92 0.26 62.38
N LEU A 5 -18.06 0.96 62.20
CA LEU A 5 -18.54 2.11 63.01
C LEU A 5 -17.38 3.06 63.33
N GLY A 6 -17.32 4.33 62.95
CA GLY A 6 -18.30 5.28 62.43
C GLY A 6 -17.83 6.65 62.92
N ASN A 7 -18.00 7.73 62.15
CA ASN A 7 -18.19 9.06 62.73
C ASN A 7 -18.77 10.04 61.72
N SER A 8 -19.98 10.48 62.04
CA SER A 8 -20.66 11.61 61.43
C SER A 8 -20.14 12.90 62.05
N ARG A 9 -20.07 13.99 61.29
CA ARG A 9 -20.40 15.34 61.78
C ARG A 9 -20.95 16.17 60.63
N ARG A 10 -22.27 16.40 60.67
CA ARG A 10 -22.94 17.49 59.98
C ARG A 10 -22.67 18.78 60.74
N SER A 11 -22.41 19.88 60.03
CA SER A 11 -22.74 21.22 60.53
C SER A 11 -23.02 22.19 59.37
N THR A 12 -24.29 22.60 59.31
CA THR A 12 -24.78 23.98 59.08
C THR A 12 -24.26 24.78 57.89
N ARG A 13 -25.14 24.95 56.90
CA ARG A 13 -25.20 26.13 56.01
C ARG A 13 -25.72 27.35 56.76
N PRO A 14 -25.35 28.55 56.29
CA PRO A 14 -26.39 29.49 55.86
C PRO A 14 -26.15 30.04 54.45
N LEU A 15 -27.26 30.33 53.75
CA LEU A 15 -27.34 31.09 52.49
C LEU A 15 -27.00 32.55 52.74
N VAL A 16 -26.20 33.19 51.85
CA VAL A 16 -26.41 34.59 51.45
C VAL A 16 -25.90 34.82 50.00
N ALA A 17 -26.79 35.46 49.22
CA ALA A 17 -26.60 36.29 48.02
C ALA A 17 -25.97 35.74 46.73
N ALA A 18 -26.84 35.68 45.72
CA ALA A 18 -26.50 35.59 44.31
C ALA A 18 -25.73 36.84 43.84
N LEU A 19 -24.60 36.61 43.17
CA LEU A 19 -23.99 37.56 42.25
C LEU A 19 -23.88 36.87 40.89
N ALA A 20 -24.58 37.41 39.90
CA ALA A 20 -24.49 36.99 38.52
C ALA A 20 -23.10 37.34 37.98
N VAL A 21 -22.30 36.31 37.67
CA VAL A 21 -21.08 36.44 36.89
C VAL A 21 -21.32 35.68 35.60
N THR A 22 -21.37 36.44 34.50
CA THR A 22 -21.33 35.94 33.12
C THR A 22 -20.03 35.18 32.90
N ILE A 23 -20.09 33.84 32.92
CA ILE A 23 -18.99 33.00 32.47
C ILE A 23 -19.05 32.94 30.95
N SER A 24 -18.14 33.68 30.31
CA SER A 24 -17.77 33.40 28.93
C SER A 24 -17.18 31.99 28.89
N ALA A 25 -17.86 31.08 28.20
CA ALA A 25 -17.34 29.73 27.98
C ALA A 25 -16.15 29.80 27.01
N THR A 26 -14.97 30.01 27.56
CA THR A 26 -13.72 29.63 26.89
C THR A 26 -13.71 28.12 26.75
N PHE A 27 -13.82 27.63 25.51
CA PHE A 27 -13.55 26.24 25.17
C PHE A 27 -12.08 25.95 25.46
N SER A 28 -11.83 25.36 26.63
CA SER A 28 -10.55 24.74 26.95
C SER A 28 -10.50 23.38 26.26
N VAL A 29 -9.70 23.27 25.20
CA VAL A 29 -9.35 22.00 24.57
C VAL A 29 -8.33 21.32 25.46
N VAL A 30 -8.72 20.23 26.13
CA VAL A 30 -7.79 19.30 26.80
C VAL A 30 -8.28 17.88 26.58
N GLY A 31 -7.38 17.04 26.04
CA GLY A 31 -7.44 15.58 26.16
C GLY A 31 -7.68 14.84 24.85
N ALA A 32 -6.58 14.46 24.18
CA ALA A 32 -6.59 13.42 23.16
C ALA A 32 -7.05 12.09 23.78
N GLY A 33 -8.08 11.50 23.18
CA GLY A 33 -8.60 10.18 23.46
C GLY A 33 -9.54 9.79 22.32
N ALA A 34 -9.33 8.59 21.75
CA ALA A 34 -10.10 7.91 20.71
C ALA A 34 -10.99 8.80 19.81
N SER A 35 -10.57 8.99 18.55
CA SER A 35 -11.30 9.73 17.51
C SER A 35 -12.80 9.41 17.54
N ALA A 36 -13.61 10.31 18.10
CA ALA A 36 -15.05 10.11 18.17
C ALA A 36 -15.62 10.28 16.76
N ALA A 37 -16.18 9.21 16.19
CA ALA A 37 -16.86 9.25 14.90
C ALA A 37 -17.83 10.44 14.82
N ALA A 38 -17.79 11.19 13.72
CA ALA A 38 -18.72 12.29 13.50
C ALA A 38 -20.18 11.80 13.42
N PRO A 39 -21.16 12.68 13.68
CA PRO A 39 -22.56 12.37 13.53
C PRO A 39 -22.87 11.86 12.12
N VAL A 40 -23.45 10.66 12.03
CA VAL A 40 -23.92 10.12 10.75
C VAL A 40 -25.15 10.92 10.32
N VAL A 41 -25.04 11.62 9.18
CA VAL A 41 -26.16 12.35 8.59
C VAL A 41 -26.95 11.43 7.67
N ASN A 42 -28.28 11.52 7.75
CA ASN A 42 -29.18 10.79 6.85
C ASN A 42 -28.86 11.16 5.38
N PRO A 43 -28.48 10.20 4.52
CA PRO A 43 -28.14 10.49 3.12
C PRO A 43 -29.32 11.05 2.30
N GLN A 44 -30.55 10.92 2.81
CA GLN A 44 -31.76 11.50 2.23
C GLN A 44 -32.06 12.93 2.69
N ALA A 45 -31.28 13.50 3.61
CA ALA A 45 -31.48 14.87 4.09
C ALA A 45 -31.25 15.91 2.99
N GLY A 46 -31.96 17.04 3.09
CA GLY A 46 -31.82 18.15 2.15
C GLY A 46 -32.35 17.87 0.74
N LYS A 47 -32.16 18.85 -0.16
CA LYS A 47 -32.65 18.78 -1.54
C LYS A 47 -31.56 18.29 -2.48
N VAL A 48 -31.86 17.31 -3.34
CA VAL A 48 -30.95 16.90 -4.42
C VAL A 48 -30.79 18.03 -5.43
N VAL A 49 -29.54 18.40 -5.73
CA VAL A 49 -29.19 19.47 -6.68
C VAL A 49 -28.36 18.99 -7.88
N ALA A 50 -27.84 17.77 -7.85
CA ALA A 50 -27.24 17.05 -8.97
C ALA A 50 -27.17 15.56 -8.66
N HIS A 51 -27.17 14.70 -9.68
CA HIS A 51 -27.09 13.24 -9.55
C HIS A 51 -26.30 12.67 -10.74
N SER A 52 -25.50 11.62 -10.51
CA SER A 52 -24.72 10.95 -11.55
C SER A 52 -25.54 9.97 -12.39
N GLY A 53 -26.64 9.48 -11.82
CA GLY A 53 -27.44 8.37 -12.38
C GLY A 53 -27.12 7.02 -11.74
N PHE A 54 -26.15 6.98 -10.83
CA PHE A 54 -25.76 5.77 -10.09
C PHE A 54 -26.79 5.39 -9.02
N ASP A 55 -27.24 4.14 -9.04
CA ASP A 55 -28.09 3.54 -8.00
C ASP A 55 -27.31 2.49 -7.22
N VAL A 56 -27.15 2.67 -5.90
CA VAL A 56 -26.39 1.75 -5.03
C VAL A 56 -26.94 0.32 -5.00
N LYS A 57 -28.20 0.09 -5.37
CA LYS A 57 -28.84 -1.23 -5.42
C LYS A 57 -28.84 -1.86 -6.83
N SER A 58 -28.31 -1.16 -7.83
CA SER A 58 -28.14 -1.67 -9.19
C SER A 58 -26.67 -1.68 -9.60
N ASP A 59 -25.96 -0.59 -9.33
CA ASP A 59 -24.66 -0.29 -9.92
C ASP A 59 -23.50 -0.48 -8.93
N GLY A 60 -23.80 -0.60 -7.64
CA GLY A 60 -22.85 -1.01 -6.61
C GLY A 60 -22.80 -2.53 -6.44
N PHE A 61 -21.72 -3.05 -5.87
CA PHE A 61 -21.61 -4.46 -5.50
C PHE A 61 -22.49 -4.79 -4.29
N SER A 62 -22.98 -6.04 -4.22
CA SER A 62 -23.71 -6.58 -3.06
C SER A 62 -22.81 -7.08 -1.92
N PHE A 63 -21.51 -7.17 -2.17
CA PHE A 63 -20.51 -7.54 -1.17
C PHE A 63 -19.67 -6.32 -0.83
N GLU A 64 -19.16 -6.34 0.38
CA GLU A 64 -18.34 -5.27 0.92
C GLU A 64 -16.90 -5.35 0.40
N ASN A 65 -16.21 -4.23 0.46
CA ASN A 65 -14.75 -4.18 0.38
C ASN A 65 -14.12 -5.17 1.36
N TRP A 66 -12.93 -5.64 1.06
CA TRP A 66 -12.24 -6.62 1.90
C TRP A 66 -10.75 -6.33 1.94
N GLY A 67 -10.11 -6.80 3.02
CA GLY A 67 -8.67 -6.74 3.19
C GLY A 67 -8.01 -8.02 2.65
N PRO A 68 -7.44 -8.90 3.52
CA PRO A 68 -6.85 -10.16 3.09
C PRO A 68 -7.85 -11.08 2.36
N ASN A 69 -7.33 -11.97 1.52
CA ASN A 69 -8.13 -13.00 0.86
C ASN A 69 -8.84 -13.90 1.89
N ASP A 70 -10.08 -14.28 1.58
CA ASP A 70 -10.94 -15.11 2.43
C ASP A 70 -11.69 -16.19 1.61
N ALA A 71 -12.74 -16.78 2.19
CA ALA A 71 -13.54 -17.79 1.51
C ALA A 71 -14.34 -17.24 0.31
N LEU A 72 -14.71 -15.96 0.34
CA LEU A 72 -15.48 -15.27 -0.67
C LEU A 72 -14.57 -14.67 -1.75
N HIS A 73 -13.50 -14.00 -1.33
CA HIS A 73 -12.52 -13.30 -2.15
C HIS A 73 -11.20 -14.05 -2.18
N ARG A 74 -10.96 -14.77 -3.28
CA ARG A 74 -9.91 -15.81 -3.35
C ARG A 74 -8.77 -15.48 -4.30
N ARG A 75 -8.86 -14.36 -5.02
CA ARG A 75 -7.90 -14.03 -6.07
C ARG A 75 -7.53 -12.55 -6.03
N GLY A 76 -6.24 -12.27 -5.90
CA GLY A 76 -5.69 -10.93 -6.09
C GLY A 76 -5.32 -10.68 -7.55
N LEU A 77 -4.35 -9.78 -7.73
CA LEU A 77 -3.74 -9.48 -9.01
C LEU A 77 -2.97 -10.68 -9.56
N THR A 78 -3.05 -10.88 -10.87
CA THR A 78 -2.39 -11.97 -11.60
C THR A 78 -1.43 -11.43 -12.66
N THR A 79 -0.56 -12.30 -13.20
CA THR A 79 0.32 -11.96 -14.33
C THR A 79 -0.47 -11.46 -15.55
N GLU A 80 -1.64 -12.04 -15.83
CA GLU A 80 -2.52 -11.56 -16.92
C GLU A 80 -3.09 -10.17 -16.61
N GLY A 81 -3.45 -9.91 -15.36
CA GLY A 81 -3.87 -8.60 -14.87
C GLY A 81 -2.79 -7.54 -15.02
N MET A 82 -1.56 -7.86 -14.59
CA MET A 82 -0.36 -7.02 -14.78
C MET A 82 -0.17 -6.70 -16.26
N ARG A 83 -0.19 -7.72 -17.12
CA ARG A 83 -0.03 -7.57 -18.57
C ARG A 83 -1.13 -6.71 -19.18
N ALA A 84 -2.34 -6.80 -18.65
CA ALA A 84 -3.47 -6.02 -19.14
C ALA A 84 -3.44 -4.55 -18.68
N VAL A 85 -2.66 -4.20 -17.65
CA VAL A 85 -2.44 -2.81 -17.19
C VAL A 85 -1.23 -2.19 -17.87
N PHE A 86 -0.10 -2.89 -17.86
CA PHE A 86 1.18 -2.37 -18.33
C PHE A 86 1.45 -2.71 -19.80
N GLY A 87 1.19 -3.95 -20.21
CA GLY A 87 1.46 -4.44 -21.56
C GLY A 87 2.34 -5.67 -21.55
N ASP A 88 2.88 -6.03 -22.71
CA ASP A 88 3.72 -7.23 -22.88
C ASP A 88 5.09 -7.10 -22.19
N GLU A 89 5.52 -5.90 -21.80
CA GLU A 89 6.75 -5.63 -21.05
C GLU A 89 6.87 -6.41 -19.74
N VAL A 90 5.75 -6.74 -19.08
CA VAL A 90 5.78 -7.53 -17.85
C VAL A 90 6.20 -8.98 -18.08
N CYS A 91 6.30 -9.41 -19.34
CA CYS A 91 6.62 -10.77 -19.73
C CYS A 91 8.07 -10.87 -20.21
N ALA A 92 8.87 -11.68 -19.53
CA ALA A 92 10.17 -12.11 -20.04
C ALA A 92 10.01 -12.92 -21.35
N ARG A 93 8.87 -13.61 -21.49
CA ARG A 93 8.53 -14.41 -22.66
C ARG A 93 7.04 -14.61 -22.81
N ILE A 94 6.56 -14.64 -24.05
CA ILE A 94 5.18 -15.01 -24.39
C ILE A 94 5.20 -16.21 -25.35
N VAL A 95 4.64 -17.35 -24.94
CA VAL A 95 4.53 -18.55 -25.78
C VAL A 95 3.06 -18.95 -25.89
N LEU A 96 2.54 -19.02 -27.12
CA LEU A 96 1.14 -19.34 -27.39
C LEU A 96 0.16 -18.43 -26.60
N GLY A 97 0.54 -17.18 -26.39
CA GLY A 97 -0.25 -16.19 -25.65
C GLY A 97 -0.07 -16.21 -24.12
N ILE A 98 0.64 -17.21 -23.57
CA ILE A 98 0.91 -17.33 -22.13
C ILE A 98 2.16 -16.53 -21.77
N CYS A 99 2.01 -15.62 -20.82
CA CYS A 99 3.08 -14.77 -20.28
C CYS A 99 3.86 -15.52 -19.20
N SER A 100 5.18 -15.61 -19.36
CA SER A 100 6.11 -15.84 -18.26
C SER A 100 6.58 -14.47 -17.76
N PRO A 101 6.27 -14.08 -16.51
CA PRO A 101 6.57 -12.74 -16.03
C PRO A 101 8.07 -12.51 -15.88
N THR A 102 8.49 -11.26 -15.88
CA THR A 102 9.80 -10.86 -15.36
C THR A 102 9.77 -10.86 -13.81
N THR A 103 10.91 -11.03 -13.16
CA THR A 103 11.00 -10.97 -11.69
C THR A 103 10.55 -9.61 -11.16
N VAL A 104 10.86 -8.50 -11.84
CA VAL A 104 10.37 -7.17 -11.46
C VAL A 104 8.84 -7.14 -11.47
N ALA A 105 8.20 -7.71 -12.50
CA ALA A 105 6.75 -7.80 -12.55
C ALA A 105 6.18 -8.67 -11.42
N GLU A 106 6.86 -9.76 -11.04
CA GLU A 106 6.47 -10.60 -9.91
C GLU A 106 6.56 -9.85 -8.57
N LEU A 107 7.64 -9.10 -8.34
CA LEU A 107 7.84 -8.27 -7.16
C LEU A 107 6.77 -7.18 -7.04
N VAL A 108 6.49 -6.45 -8.12
CA VAL A 108 5.43 -5.44 -8.14
C VAL A 108 4.07 -6.08 -7.87
N MET A 109 3.79 -7.23 -8.50
CA MET A 109 2.54 -7.94 -8.29
C MET A 109 2.38 -8.40 -6.83
N ALA A 110 3.43 -8.94 -6.23
CA ALA A 110 3.43 -9.37 -4.83
C ALA A 110 3.21 -8.19 -3.87
N GLU A 111 3.89 -7.08 -4.09
CA GLU A 111 3.80 -5.87 -3.27
C GLU A 111 2.41 -5.23 -3.32
N PHE A 112 1.81 -5.11 -4.51
CA PHE A 112 0.44 -4.58 -4.62
C PHE A 112 -0.60 -5.56 -4.07
N ASN A 113 -0.38 -6.87 -4.18
CA ASN A 113 -1.22 -7.87 -3.52
C ASN A 113 -1.13 -7.76 -1.98
N ALA A 114 0.06 -7.54 -1.44
CA ALA A 114 0.24 -7.28 -0.01
C ALA A 114 -0.45 -5.97 0.41
N SER A 115 -0.28 -4.90 -0.37
CA SER A 115 -0.91 -3.60 -0.12
C SER A 115 -2.44 -3.68 -0.10
N MET A 116 -3.06 -4.54 -0.93
CA MET A 116 -4.51 -4.75 -0.96
C MET A 116 -5.07 -5.41 0.30
N SER A 117 -4.23 -5.92 1.21
CA SER A 117 -4.67 -6.33 2.55
C SER A 117 -5.31 -5.19 3.34
N GLY A 118 -4.93 -3.93 3.07
CA GLY A 118 -5.59 -2.76 3.65
C GLY A 118 -6.97 -2.46 3.06
N GLY A 119 -7.30 -3.02 1.89
CA GLY A 119 -8.59 -2.81 1.23
C GLY A 119 -8.50 -2.73 -0.29
N HIS A 120 -9.58 -3.11 -0.98
CA HIS A 120 -9.77 -3.05 -2.43
C HIS A 120 -10.64 -1.85 -2.87
N CYS A 121 -10.91 -0.90 -1.96
CA CYS A 121 -11.87 0.19 -2.14
C CYS A 121 -11.69 0.98 -3.45
N TYR A 122 -10.44 1.27 -3.85
CA TYR A 122 -10.15 1.96 -5.10
C TYR A 122 -10.61 1.18 -6.33
N GLY A 123 -10.24 -0.10 -6.41
CA GLY A 123 -10.64 -0.98 -7.51
C GLY A 123 -12.15 -1.14 -7.59
N MET A 124 -12.83 -1.25 -6.45
CA MET A 124 -14.29 -1.34 -6.39
C MET A 124 -14.97 -0.04 -6.83
N ALA A 125 -14.52 1.11 -6.33
CA ALA A 125 -15.05 2.42 -6.72
C ALA A 125 -14.83 2.67 -8.23
N ALA A 126 -13.65 2.34 -8.74
CA ALA A 126 -13.35 2.41 -10.16
C ALA A 126 -14.29 1.52 -10.98
N LEU A 127 -14.40 0.24 -10.64
CA LEU A 127 -15.19 -0.71 -11.42
C LEU A 127 -16.68 -0.38 -11.42
N ALA A 128 -17.24 -0.05 -10.26
CA ALA A 128 -18.65 0.35 -10.13
C ALA A 128 -18.93 1.61 -10.96
N GLY A 129 -18.05 2.62 -10.89
CA GLY A 129 -18.16 3.83 -11.71
C GLY A 129 -18.08 3.55 -13.21
N LEU A 130 -17.17 2.66 -13.65
CA LEU A 130 -17.00 2.29 -15.06
C LEU A 130 -18.21 1.54 -15.62
N TYR A 131 -18.83 0.68 -14.82
CA TYR A 131 -20.07 0.00 -15.20
C TYR A 131 -21.24 0.96 -15.29
N ASN A 132 -21.42 1.85 -14.29
CA ASN A 132 -22.49 2.84 -14.30
C ASN A 132 -22.40 3.79 -15.51
N THR A 133 -21.19 4.27 -15.82
CA THR A 133 -20.92 5.14 -16.99
C THR A 133 -20.79 4.36 -18.30
N LYS A 134 -21.00 3.03 -18.29
CA LYS A 134 -20.93 2.14 -19.47
C LYS A 134 -19.60 2.19 -20.24
N ARG A 135 -18.53 2.63 -19.57
CA ARG A 135 -17.17 2.69 -20.13
C ARG A 135 -16.47 1.34 -20.12
N LEU A 136 -16.97 0.41 -19.30
CA LEU A 136 -16.57 -0.99 -19.30
C LEU A 136 -17.82 -1.87 -19.40
N SER A 137 -17.74 -2.95 -20.18
CA SER A 137 -18.82 -3.94 -20.25
C SER A 137 -18.72 -4.89 -19.07
N GLN A 138 -19.87 -5.23 -18.48
CA GLN A 138 -19.95 -6.24 -17.43
C GLN A 138 -19.80 -7.66 -17.99
N PHE A 139 -19.98 -7.86 -19.30
CA PHE A 139 -19.77 -9.16 -19.95
C PHE A 139 -18.25 -9.46 -20.05
N PRO A 140 -17.80 -10.70 -19.81
CA PRO A 140 -18.59 -11.92 -19.57
C PRO A 140 -18.91 -12.21 -18.09
N LEU A 141 -18.56 -11.31 -17.17
CA LEU A 141 -18.75 -11.52 -15.72
C LEU A 141 -20.21 -11.44 -15.27
N ALA A 142 -21.04 -10.70 -16.02
CA ALA A 142 -22.47 -10.60 -15.81
C ALA A 142 -23.27 -11.11 -17.01
N LEU A 143 -24.43 -11.69 -16.73
CA LEU A 143 -25.42 -12.03 -17.76
C LEU A 143 -26.04 -10.75 -18.35
N PRO A 144 -26.52 -10.77 -19.61
CA PRO A 144 -27.26 -9.65 -20.18
C PRO A 144 -28.44 -9.21 -19.28
N GLY A 145 -28.43 -7.96 -18.85
CA GLY A 145 -29.48 -7.37 -18.00
C GLY A 145 -29.33 -7.65 -16.49
N GLN A 146 -28.30 -8.41 -16.09
CA GLN A 146 -27.94 -8.55 -14.68
C GLN A 146 -27.35 -7.23 -14.16
N SER A 147 -27.81 -6.75 -13.00
CA SER A 147 -27.24 -5.56 -12.36
C SER A 147 -25.93 -5.91 -11.66
N VAL A 148 -25.04 -4.92 -11.46
CA VAL A 148 -23.79 -5.09 -10.68
C VAL A 148 -24.10 -5.64 -9.29
N TYR A 149 -25.16 -5.13 -8.68
CA TYR A 149 -25.58 -5.56 -7.34
C TYR A 149 -26.00 -7.02 -7.28
N SER A 150 -26.41 -7.63 -8.38
CA SER A 150 -26.77 -9.05 -8.42
C SER A 150 -25.62 -9.95 -8.88
N MET A 151 -24.43 -9.39 -9.14
CA MET A 151 -23.23 -10.16 -9.46
C MET A 151 -22.61 -10.72 -8.17
N PRO A 152 -22.46 -12.04 -8.05
CA PRO A 152 -21.75 -12.62 -6.90
C PRO A 152 -20.25 -12.31 -6.98
N ALA A 153 -19.61 -12.24 -5.81
CA ALA A 153 -18.15 -12.26 -5.74
C ALA A 153 -17.61 -13.53 -6.41
N SER A 154 -16.51 -13.39 -7.13
CA SER A 154 -15.89 -14.49 -7.86
C SER A 154 -14.43 -14.16 -8.16
N GLY A 155 -13.57 -15.17 -8.26
CA GLY A 155 -12.16 -14.95 -8.57
C GLY A 155 -11.89 -14.06 -9.80
N PRO A 156 -12.59 -14.21 -10.93
CA PRO A 156 -12.45 -13.28 -12.06
C PRO A 156 -12.87 -11.84 -11.76
N LEU A 157 -13.88 -11.64 -10.91
CA LEU A 157 -14.29 -10.29 -10.50
C LEU A 157 -13.30 -9.68 -9.50
N ASP A 158 -12.81 -10.48 -8.54
CA ASP A 158 -11.78 -10.05 -7.57
C ASP A 158 -10.51 -9.61 -8.31
N GLU A 159 -10.06 -10.39 -9.30
CA GLU A 159 -8.90 -10.07 -10.12
C GLU A 159 -9.09 -8.78 -10.93
N LEU A 160 -10.28 -8.56 -11.51
CA LEU A 160 -10.57 -7.32 -12.22
C LEU A 160 -10.56 -6.12 -11.26
N ILE A 161 -11.08 -6.27 -10.05
CA ILE A 161 -11.00 -5.23 -9.01
C ILE A 161 -9.54 -4.96 -8.64
N ALA A 162 -8.74 -5.99 -8.41
CA ALA A 162 -7.31 -5.87 -8.12
C ALA A 162 -6.53 -5.21 -9.27
N ARG A 163 -6.88 -5.54 -10.52
CA ARG A 163 -6.31 -4.91 -11.71
C ARG A 163 -6.60 -3.41 -11.77
N LEU A 164 -7.81 -2.99 -11.41
CA LEU A 164 -8.14 -1.56 -11.35
C LEU A 164 -7.50 -0.89 -10.13
N PHE A 165 -7.36 -1.61 -9.02
CA PHE A 165 -6.70 -1.14 -7.80
C PHE A 165 -5.28 -0.65 -8.09
N ILE A 166 -4.45 -1.44 -8.78
CA ILE A 166 -3.04 -1.06 -8.97
C ILE A 166 -2.86 0.22 -9.77
N THR A 167 -3.83 0.59 -10.60
CA THR A 167 -3.73 1.78 -11.46
C THR A 167 -3.50 3.07 -10.67
N GLN A 168 -3.95 3.14 -9.42
CA GLN A 168 -3.72 4.30 -8.54
C GLN A 168 -2.23 4.55 -8.24
N GLY A 169 -1.40 3.51 -8.38
CA GLY A 169 0.04 3.57 -8.16
C GLY A 169 0.86 3.93 -9.40
N PHE A 170 0.22 4.14 -10.56
CA PHE A 170 0.96 4.30 -11.82
C PHE A 170 0.38 5.40 -12.71
N LEU A 171 1.25 5.93 -13.57
CA LEU A 171 0.86 6.86 -14.62
C LEU A 171 -0.04 6.17 -15.64
N PRO A 172 -1.08 6.85 -16.17
CA PRO A 172 -1.38 8.27 -15.97
C PRO A 172 -2.31 8.57 -14.79
N THR A 173 -2.82 7.56 -14.10
CA THR A 173 -3.82 7.74 -13.04
C THR A 173 -3.25 8.49 -11.84
N ASP A 174 -2.06 8.13 -11.37
CA ASP A 174 -1.44 8.75 -10.19
C ASP A 174 -1.14 10.24 -10.38
N LEU A 175 -0.74 10.66 -11.59
CA LEU A 175 -0.53 12.07 -11.97
C LEU A 175 -1.83 12.84 -12.18
N ALA A 176 -2.88 12.16 -12.64
CA ALA A 176 -4.17 12.79 -12.88
C ALA A 176 -4.98 12.98 -11.59
N ALA A 177 -4.62 12.28 -10.51
CA ALA A 177 -5.19 12.48 -9.20
C ALA A 177 -4.91 13.92 -8.72
N SER A 178 -5.93 14.62 -8.24
CA SER A 178 -5.80 16.03 -7.88
C SER A 178 -6.47 16.33 -6.54
N GLN A 179 -5.71 16.95 -5.63
CA GLN A 179 -6.28 17.58 -4.45
C GLN A 179 -7.11 18.79 -4.86
N VAL A 180 -8.33 18.88 -4.34
CA VAL A 180 -9.29 19.93 -4.70
C VAL A 180 -9.94 20.52 -3.44
N SER A 181 -10.25 21.82 -3.50
CA SER A 181 -11.11 22.43 -2.48
C SER A 181 -12.55 21.90 -2.60
N VAL A 182 -13.34 22.03 -1.55
CA VAL A 182 -14.76 21.65 -1.53
C VAL A 182 -15.55 22.32 -2.67
N PRO A 183 -15.45 23.65 -2.92
CA PRO A 183 -16.12 24.26 -4.07
C PRO A 183 -15.70 23.67 -5.41
N GLN A 184 -14.40 23.36 -5.57
CA GLN A 184 -13.88 22.73 -6.79
C GLN A 184 -14.41 21.32 -6.97
N ALA A 185 -14.45 20.51 -5.91
CA ALA A 185 -15.01 19.16 -5.93
C ALA A 185 -16.47 19.18 -6.41
N LEU A 186 -17.32 20.02 -5.77
CA LEU A 186 -18.73 20.15 -6.14
C LEU A 186 -18.93 20.57 -7.62
N SER A 187 -18.10 21.48 -8.12
CA SER A 187 -18.15 21.94 -9.52
C SER A 187 -17.69 20.87 -10.51
N LYS A 188 -16.57 20.19 -10.21
CA LYS A 188 -16.02 19.12 -11.06
C LYS A 188 -16.98 17.93 -11.15
N LEU A 189 -17.57 17.50 -10.03
CA LEU A 189 -18.55 16.42 -10.01
C LEU A 189 -19.76 16.74 -10.89
N ARG A 190 -20.35 17.94 -10.74
CA ARG A 190 -21.46 18.39 -11.59
C ARG A 190 -21.10 18.39 -13.07
N THR A 191 -19.88 18.84 -13.40
CA THR A 191 -19.39 18.89 -14.78
C THR A 191 -19.20 17.50 -15.37
N ALA A 192 -18.61 16.57 -14.62
CA ALA A 192 -18.42 15.19 -15.08
C ALA A 192 -19.76 14.48 -15.32
N TRP A 193 -20.71 14.58 -14.39
CA TRP A 193 -22.02 13.94 -14.54
C TRP A 193 -22.83 14.48 -15.72
N SER A 194 -22.63 15.75 -16.10
CA SER A 194 -23.25 16.31 -17.31
C SER A 194 -22.73 15.72 -18.63
N ARG A 195 -21.67 14.92 -18.56
CA ARG A 195 -20.97 14.29 -19.70
C ARG A 195 -20.92 12.77 -19.59
N ASP A 196 -21.76 12.17 -18.76
CA ASP A 196 -21.78 10.72 -18.49
C ASP A 196 -20.38 10.21 -18.07
N ASP A 197 -19.74 10.96 -17.18
CA ASP A 197 -18.44 10.64 -16.61
C ASP A 197 -18.49 10.79 -15.08
N ASN A 198 -17.50 10.25 -14.37
CA ASN A 198 -17.42 10.37 -12.93
C ASN A 198 -15.98 10.52 -12.44
N TYR A 199 -15.84 10.69 -11.13
CA TYR A 199 -14.57 10.66 -10.41
C TYR A 199 -14.63 9.54 -9.37
N ILE A 200 -13.46 9.00 -9.04
CA ILE A 200 -13.26 8.32 -7.76
C ILE A 200 -12.94 9.42 -6.76
N LEU A 201 -13.68 9.47 -5.66
CA LEU A 201 -13.44 10.39 -4.55
C LEU A 201 -12.60 9.66 -3.50
N ALA A 202 -11.39 10.14 -3.28
CA ALA A 202 -10.53 9.68 -2.21
C ALA A 202 -10.51 10.69 -1.06
N ILE A 203 -10.56 10.15 0.16
CA ILE A 203 -10.62 10.89 1.41
C ILE A 203 -9.62 10.30 2.41
N TYR A 204 -9.12 11.13 3.32
CA TYR A 204 -8.14 10.73 4.34
C TYR A 204 -8.54 11.22 5.73
N THR A 205 -8.06 10.57 6.78
CA THR A 205 -8.35 10.93 8.18
C THR A 205 -7.83 12.30 8.58
N ASP A 206 -6.65 12.69 8.09
CA ASP A 206 -5.87 13.84 8.54
C ASP A 206 -4.85 14.31 7.49
N GLU A 207 -4.05 15.33 7.83
CA GLU A 207 -3.02 15.93 6.94
C GLU A 207 -1.83 14.99 6.68
N GLU A 208 -1.59 14.02 7.57
CA GLU A 208 -0.54 13.02 7.42
C GLU A 208 -1.00 11.86 6.54
N HIS A 209 -2.32 11.81 6.28
CA HIS A 209 -2.99 10.71 5.61
C HIS A 209 -2.66 9.40 6.33
N SER A 210 -2.99 9.30 7.62
CA SER A 210 -2.78 8.05 8.36
C SER A 210 -3.64 6.91 7.80
N ALA A 211 -4.89 7.18 7.42
CA ALA A 211 -5.74 6.22 6.72
C ALA A 211 -6.53 6.88 5.58
N GLY A 212 -6.90 6.10 4.56
CA GLY A 212 -7.57 6.60 3.38
C GLY A 212 -8.67 5.68 2.88
N HIS A 213 -9.57 6.23 2.10
CA HIS A 213 -10.67 5.47 1.51
C HIS A 213 -11.07 6.02 0.15
N ALA A 214 -11.38 5.13 -0.78
CA ALA A 214 -11.87 5.48 -2.11
C ALA A 214 -13.33 5.09 -2.29
N ILE A 215 -14.17 6.08 -2.61
CA ILE A 215 -15.63 5.97 -2.73
C ILE A 215 -16.12 6.60 -4.03
N THR A 216 -17.33 6.23 -4.46
CA THR A 216 -17.93 6.77 -5.68
C THR A 216 -18.97 7.84 -5.35
N PRO A 217 -18.78 9.10 -5.73
CA PRO A 217 -19.78 10.16 -5.55
C PRO A 217 -20.95 9.96 -6.53
N ILE A 218 -22.18 10.08 -6.01
CA ILE A 218 -23.42 9.77 -6.76
C ILE A 218 -24.44 10.90 -6.78
N ALA A 219 -24.47 11.77 -5.76
CA ALA A 219 -25.37 12.91 -5.75
C ALA A 219 -24.80 14.09 -4.95
N LEU A 220 -25.26 15.29 -5.29
CA LEU A 220 -25.03 16.49 -4.48
C LEU A 220 -26.35 16.94 -3.87
N ARG A 221 -26.33 17.31 -2.58
CA ARG A 221 -27.49 17.82 -1.84
C ARG A 221 -27.23 19.18 -1.22
N ASP A 222 -28.27 20.00 -1.20
CA ASP A 222 -28.36 21.23 -0.41
C ASP A 222 -28.94 20.91 0.96
N LEU A 223 -28.14 21.06 2.01
CA LEU A 223 -28.53 20.75 3.39
C LEU A 223 -29.05 21.98 4.16
N GLY A 224 -29.10 23.16 3.53
CA GLY A 224 -29.34 24.43 4.22
C GLY A 224 -28.08 25.00 4.88
N ASP A 225 -28.17 26.23 5.38
CA ASP A 225 -27.11 26.93 6.15
C ASP A 225 -25.73 26.95 5.49
N GLY A 226 -25.72 27.00 4.15
CA GLY A 226 -24.48 26.97 3.36
C GLY A 226 -23.80 25.60 3.28
N LYS A 227 -24.29 24.58 4.00
CA LYS A 227 -23.76 23.22 3.94
C LYS A 227 -24.25 22.46 2.72
N ARG A 228 -23.45 21.49 2.28
CA ARG A 228 -23.77 20.59 1.18
C ARG A 228 -23.49 19.14 1.59
N GLY A 229 -24.18 18.21 0.94
CA GLY A 229 -23.90 16.79 1.05
C GLY A 229 -23.35 16.26 -0.27
N ILE A 230 -22.28 15.47 -0.22
CA ILE A 230 -21.87 14.60 -1.32
C ILE A 230 -22.34 13.21 -0.93
N VAL A 231 -23.41 12.73 -1.57
CA VAL A 231 -23.89 11.36 -1.41
C VAL A 231 -22.95 10.45 -2.18
N VAL A 232 -22.62 9.30 -1.59
CA VAL A 232 -21.62 8.36 -2.11
C VAL A 232 -22.15 6.93 -2.07
N TYR A 233 -21.73 6.13 -3.05
CA TYR A 233 -21.59 4.69 -2.91
C TYR A 233 -20.27 4.43 -2.18
N ASP A 234 -20.40 3.93 -0.96
CA ASP A 234 -19.29 3.47 -0.16
C ASP A 234 -19.25 1.94 -0.23
N ASN A 235 -18.15 1.40 -0.76
CA ASN A 235 -17.96 -0.03 -0.95
C ASN A 235 -17.86 -0.82 0.38
N ASN A 236 -17.74 -0.15 1.54
CA ASN A 236 -17.86 -0.79 2.85
C ASN A 236 -19.34 -0.97 3.28
N PHE A 237 -20.31 -0.38 2.58
CA PHE A 237 -21.74 -0.45 2.93
C PHE A 237 -22.63 -0.79 1.72
N PRO A 238 -22.60 -2.04 1.23
CA PRO A 238 -23.39 -2.48 0.07
C PRO A 238 -24.87 -2.09 0.14
N GLY A 239 -25.39 -1.55 -0.97
CA GLY A 239 -26.82 -1.24 -1.12
C GLY A 239 -27.33 -0.05 -0.30
N ARG A 240 -26.43 0.70 0.34
CA ARG A 240 -26.75 1.84 1.20
C ARG A 240 -26.06 3.10 0.69
N GLU A 241 -26.84 4.17 0.52
CA GLU A 241 -26.29 5.49 0.32
C GLU A 241 -25.63 5.99 1.61
N LYS A 242 -24.53 6.71 1.46
CA LYS A 242 -23.81 7.38 2.55
C LYS A 242 -23.57 8.84 2.15
N MET A 243 -23.17 9.70 3.07
CA MET A 243 -22.99 11.13 2.78
C MET A 243 -21.77 11.70 3.48
N VAL A 244 -20.88 12.30 2.68
CA VAL A 244 -19.85 13.22 3.15
C VAL A 244 -20.50 14.60 3.28
N VAL A 245 -20.40 15.20 4.47
CA VAL A 245 -20.95 16.54 4.71
C VAL A 245 -19.85 17.55 4.51
N VAL A 246 -20.14 18.61 3.76
CA VAL A 246 -19.13 19.61 3.37
C VAL A 246 -19.60 21.04 3.65
N ASP A 247 -18.64 21.89 3.96
CA ASP A 247 -18.79 23.34 4.06
C ASP A 247 -17.92 24.01 2.99
N PRO A 248 -18.53 24.51 1.89
CA PRO A 248 -17.80 25.19 0.83
C PRO A 248 -17.14 26.51 1.27
N ALA A 249 -17.68 27.18 2.29
CA ALA A 249 -17.14 28.46 2.76
C ALA A 249 -15.93 28.26 3.66
N ALA A 250 -15.96 27.23 4.51
CA ALA A 250 -14.84 26.85 5.37
C ALA A 250 -13.80 25.95 4.68
N ASP A 251 -14.09 25.46 3.47
CA ASP A 251 -13.30 24.45 2.75
C ASP A 251 -13.00 23.22 3.62
N SER A 252 -14.05 22.71 4.28
CA SER A 252 -13.97 21.60 5.22
C SER A 252 -15.03 20.54 4.94
N TRP A 253 -14.77 19.32 5.40
CA TRP A 253 -15.67 18.20 5.24
C TRP A 253 -15.50 17.18 6.36
N TYR A 254 -16.49 16.31 6.54
CA TYR A 254 -16.36 15.17 7.44
C TYR A 254 -17.17 13.98 6.95
N TYR A 255 -16.74 12.79 7.37
CA TYR A 255 -17.40 11.53 7.11
C TYR A 255 -16.98 10.48 8.15
N SER A 256 -17.85 9.52 8.46
CA SER A 256 -17.57 8.43 9.38
C SER A 256 -17.66 7.10 8.65
N THR A 257 -16.54 6.41 8.53
CA THR A 257 -16.38 5.09 7.89
C THR A 257 -15.14 4.39 8.43
N ALA A 258 -14.97 3.11 8.14
CA ALA A 258 -13.70 2.41 8.28
C ALA A 258 -12.93 2.44 6.94
N THR A 259 -11.63 2.15 6.94
CA THR A 259 -10.81 1.91 5.73
C THR A 259 -11.33 0.68 4.99
N ASN A 260 -11.51 -0.43 5.72
CA ASN A 260 -12.18 -1.65 5.26
C ASN A 260 -13.17 -2.14 6.35
N PRO A 261 -14.11 -3.05 6.04
CA PRO A 261 -15.17 -3.44 6.98
C PRO A 261 -14.70 -4.21 8.22
N SER A 262 -13.51 -4.81 8.20
CA SER A 262 -12.93 -5.44 9.39
C SER A 262 -12.33 -4.43 10.37
N GLU A 263 -12.09 -3.19 9.93
CA GLU A 263 -11.50 -2.14 10.78
C GLU A 263 -12.56 -1.31 11.55
N PRO A 264 -12.18 -0.68 12.66
CA PRO A 264 -13.02 0.26 13.37
C PRO A 264 -13.46 1.44 12.50
N THR A 265 -14.67 1.96 12.75
CA THR A 265 -15.11 3.22 12.16
C THR A 265 -14.31 4.39 12.74
N MET A 266 -13.75 5.20 11.85
CA MET A 266 -12.97 6.39 12.15
C MET A 266 -13.66 7.66 11.63
N LEU A 267 -13.22 8.81 12.16
CA LEU A 267 -13.56 10.11 11.61
C LEU A 267 -12.59 10.47 10.48
N TYR A 268 -13.13 10.61 9.27
CA TYR A 268 -12.45 11.25 8.15
C TYR A 268 -12.86 12.72 8.14
N GLN A 269 -11.88 13.62 8.16
CA GLN A 269 -12.15 15.04 8.23
C GLN A 269 -11.19 15.86 7.37
N GLY A 270 -11.75 16.85 6.69
CA GLY A 270 -11.00 17.73 5.80
C GLY A 270 -10.90 19.15 6.26
N SER A 271 -9.85 19.79 5.76
CA SER A 271 -9.54 21.20 5.96
C SER A 271 -8.87 21.75 4.69
N PRO A 272 -8.55 23.05 4.62
CA PRO A 272 -7.72 23.58 3.54
C PRO A 272 -6.36 22.88 3.37
N LYS A 273 -5.88 22.17 4.41
CA LYS A 273 -4.64 21.41 4.43
C LYS A 273 -4.84 19.89 4.21
N ASN A 274 -5.99 19.33 4.62
CA ASN A 274 -6.41 17.96 4.25
C ASN A 274 -7.58 18.02 3.25
N ARG A 275 -7.23 18.10 1.96
CA ARG A 275 -8.19 18.29 0.87
C ARG A 275 -8.73 16.97 0.37
N MET A 276 -9.94 17.00 -0.20
CA MET A 276 -10.45 15.86 -0.97
C MET A 276 -9.55 15.60 -2.18
N MET A 277 -9.41 14.34 -2.58
CA MET A 277 -8.75 13.99 -3.82
C MET A 277 -9.74 13.43 -4.82
N LEU A 278 -9.72 13.97 -6.04
CA LEU A 278 -10.51 13.45 -7.16
C LEU A 278 -9.61 12.81 -8.20
N VAL A 279 -9.92 11.57 -8.55
CA VAL A 279 -9.25 10.83 -9.64
C VAL A 279 -10.22 10.67 -10.81
N PRO A 280 -9.91 11.21 -12.01
CA PRO A 280 -10.81 11.08 -13.15
C PRO A 280 -10.96 9.62 -13.56
N LEU A 281 -12.20 9.12 -13.58
CA LEU A 281 -12.49 7.70 -13.78
C LEU A 281 -11.90 7.15 -15.08
N ALA A 282 -11.95 7.94 -16.16
CA ALA A 282 -11.45 7.53 -17.47
C ALA A 282 -9.94 7.23 -17.52
N GLN A 283 -9.14 7.69 -16.54
CA GLN A 283 -7.69 7.40 -16.54
C GLN A 283 -7.39 5.94 -16.19
N VAL A 284 -8.27 5.30 -15.42
CA VAL A 284 -8.14 3.89 -15.00
C VAL A 284 -8.18 2.92 -16.19
N LEU A 285 -8.80 3.31 -17.31
CA LEU A 285 -8.87 2.50 -18.53
C LEU A 285 -7.68 2.68 -19.48
N LYS A 286 -6.79 3.63 -19.22
CA LYS A 286 -5.62 3.83 -20.07
C LYS A 286 -4.63 2.69 -19.85
N ARG A 287 -3.72 2.51 -20.80
CA ARG A 287 -2.51 1.72 -20.57
C ARG A 287 -1.62 2.48 -19.61
N HIS A 288 -1.22 1.83 -18.53
CA HIS A 288 -0.35 2.43 -17.53
C HIS A 288 1.10 2.23 -17.92
N GLN A 289 1.96 3.17 -17.52
CA GLN A 289 3.39 3.03 -17.76
C GLN A 289 3.93 1.90 -16.89
N ASP A 290 4.80 1.11 -17.51
CA ASP A 290 5.52 0.03 -16.85
C ASP A 290 6.26 0.52 -15.59
N PRO A 291 6.11 -0.15 -14.43
CA PRO A 291 6.96 0.06 -13.27
C PRO A 291 8.47 0.09 -13.56
N ASP A 292 8.96 -0.70 -14.52
CA ASP A 292 10.41 -0.93 -14.71
C ASP A 292 11.14 0.15 -15.54
N LEU A 293 10.40 1.11 -16.12
CA LEU A 293 10.94 1.94 -17.22
C LEU A 293 11.12 3.43 -16.93
N ARG A 294 10.95 3.90 -15.68
CA ARG A 294 11.40 5.27 -15.34
C ARG A 294 12.91 5.27 -15.15
N THR A 295 13.66 5.63 -16.21
CA THR A 295 15.11 5.88 -16.12
C THR A 295 15.47 7.04 -15.20
N ASP A 296 14.50 7.90 -14.91
CA ASP A 296 14.72 9.17 -14.22
C ASP A 296 14.43 9.08 -12.72
N ASP A 297 13.74 8.04 -12.24
CA ASP A 297 13.37 7.85 -10.84
C ASP A 297 13.58 6.41 -10.34
N THR A 298 13.69 6.27 -9.02
CA THR A 298 13.61 5.01 -8.28
C THR A 298 12.30 5.00 -7.50
N VAL A 299 11.52 3.93 -7.64
CA VAL A 299 10.26 3.75 -6.91
C VAL A 299 10.51 2.86 -5.71
N VAL A 300 10.06 3.29 -4.54
CA VAL A 300 10.10 2.50 -3.31
C VAL A 300 8.67 2.20 -2.91
N LEU A 301 8.39 0.93 -2.67
CA LEU A 301 7.14 0.44 -2.11
C LEU A 301 7.46 -0.21 -0.77
N VAL A 302 6.68 0.13 0.25
CA VAL A 302 6.81 -0.43 1.60
C VAL A 302 5.41 -0.81 2.05
N SER A 303 5.23 -2.03 2.54
CA SER A 303 3.96 -2.50 3.08
C SER A 303 4.16 -3.25 4.39
N ASP A 304 3.26 -3.05 5.35
CA ASP A 304 3.09 -4.01 6.43
C ASP A 304 2.18 -5.13 5.94
N THR A 305 2.68 -6.36 6.04
CA THR A 305 1.95 -7.55 5.61
C THR A 305 1.04 -8.12 6.68
N ASN A 306 1.07 -7.55 7.91
CA ASN A 306 0.34 -8.05 9.06
C ASN A 306 0.58 -9.55 9.28
N GLY A 307 1.84 -9.99 9.11
CA GLY A 307 2.24 -11.40 8.96
C GLY A 307 1.96 -12.32 10.16
N THR A 308 2.84 -13.29 10.39
CA THR A 308 2.58 -14.36 11.39
C THR A 308 2.91 -13.99 12.84
N ALA A 309 3.41 -12.79 13.08
CA ALA A 309 3.78 -12.30 14.40
C ALA A 309 2.53 -12.22 15.30
N GLN A 310 2.70 -12.56 16.59
CA GLN A 310 1.62 -12.64 17.56
C GLN A 310 0.91 -11.28 17.76
N GLY A 311 -0.17 -11.02 17.03
CA GLY A 311 -1.01 -9.84 17.21
C GLY A 311 -1.87 -9.57 15.99
N VAL A 312 -3.05 -10.18 15.95
CA VAL A 312 -4.05 -10.01 14.88
C VAL A 312 -4.44 -8.54 14.73
N GLY A 313 -4.39 -8.00 13.50
CA GLY A 313 -4.92 -6.69 13.13
C GLY A 313 -3.84 -5.70 12.67
N ASP A 314 -4.29 -4.60 12.09
CA ASP A 314 -3.47 -3.48 11.64
C ASP A 314 -2.46 -3.00 12.71
N VAL A 315 -1.29 -2.56 12.27
CA VAL A 315 -0.21 -2.06 13.14
C VAL A 315 0.18 -0.67 12.65
N ASP A 316 0.16 0.33 13.53
CA ASP A 316 0.68 1.66 13.18
C ASP A 316 2.22 1.60 13.10
N TRP A 317 2.81 2.16 12.05
CA TRP A 317 4.26 2.29 11.85
C TRP A 317 4.61 3.55 11.05
N ASP A 318 5.85 4.01 11.23
CA ASP A 318 6.39 5.16 10.52
C ASP A 318 7.43 4.73 9.49
N VAL A 319 7.44 5.40 8.34
CA VAL A 319 8.49 5.26 7.33
C VAL A 319 8.93 6.57 6.74
N ARG A 320 10.25 6.70 6.56
CA ARG A 320 10.86 7.88 5.95
C ARG A 320 11.98 7.50 4.99
N VAL A 321 12.09 8.26 3.91
CA VAL A 321 13.20 8.19 2.96
C VAL A 321 14.09 9.42 3.13
N THR A 322 15.37 9.17 3.42
CA THR A 322 16.39 10.19 3.70
C THR A 322 17.67 9.91 2.90
N ASP A 323 18.60 10.86 2.86
CA ASP A 323 19.96 10.55 2.43
C ASP A 323 20.66 9.66 3.47
N PRO A 324 21.81 9.02 3.15
CA PRO A 324 22.52 8.18 4.12
C PRO A 324 22.99 8.91 5.39
N SER A 325 22.99 10.24 5.40
CA SER A 325 23.29 11.08 6.57
C SER A 325 22.06 11.44 7.41
N GLY A 326 20.86 11.01 6.99
CA GLY A 326 19.59 11.25 7.66
C GLY A 326 18.91 12.57 7.28
N LYS A 327 19.34 13.26 6.22
CA LYS A 327 18.73 14.51 5.77
C LYS A 327 17.65 14.26 4.69
N PRO A 328 16.64 15.13 4.57
CA PRO A 328 15.69 15.07 3.47
C PRO A 328 16.38 15.19 2.11
N ILE A 329 15.93 14.41 1.12
CA ILE A 329 16.43 14.48 -0.25
C ILE A 329 15.50 15.39 -1.08
N PRO A 330 16.03 16.45 -1.72
CA PRO A 330 15.24 17.26 -2.64
C PRO A 330 14.71 16.42 -3.82
N GLY A 331 13.41 16.52 -4.09
CA GLY A 331 12.72 15.79 -5.15
C GLY A 331 12.18 14.42 -4.75
N VAL A 332 12.35 13.99 -3.48
CA VAL A 332 11.61 12.83 -2.98
C VAL A 332 10.15 13.19 -2.79
N GLU A 333 9.28 12.36 -3.33
CA GLU A 333 7.83 12.52 -3.22
C GLU A 333 7.21 11.27 -2.63
N GLN A 334 6.52 11.41 -1.50
CA GLN A 334 5.65 10.36 -0.98
C GLN A 334 4.33 10.38 -1.74
N ARG A 335 3.94 9.21 -2.23
CA ARG A 335 2.64 8.94 -2.83
C ARG A 335 1.95 7.89 -1.98
N ILE A 336 0.69 8.12 -1.71
CA ILE A 336 -0.06 7.34 -0.76
C ILE A 336 -1.16 6.63 -1.55
N LEU A 337 -1.21 5.30 -1.44
CA LEU A 337 -2.33 4.54 -2.01
C LEU A 337 -3.61 4.95 -1.27
N PHE A 338 -4.77 4.84 -1.89
CA PHE A 338 -6.03 5.28 -1.28
C PHE A 338 -6.57 4.31 -0.21
N ASN A 339 -5.82 3.26 0.12
CA ASN A 339 -6.06 2.28 1.17
C ASN A 339 -4.91 2.25 2.20
N ASN A 340 -4.31 3.41 2.45
CA ASN A 340 -3.03 3.64 3.12
C ASN A 340 -2.95 3.44 4.64
N ASP A 341 -3.64 2.44 5.18
CA ASP A 341 -3.34 2.01 6.56
C ASP A 341 -2.05 1.16 6.63
N ASN A 342 -1.70 0.48 5.52
CA ASN A 342 -0.68 -0.58 5.52
C ASN A 342 0.42 -0.41 4.48
N SER A 343 0.52 0.75 3.82
CA SER A 343 1.50 0.93 2.74
C SER A 343 1.96 2.37 2.54
N ALA A 344 3.20 2.50 2.07
CA ALA A 344 3.80 3.75 1.65
C ALA A 344 4.52 3.58 0.31
N ARG A 345 4.40 4.57 -0.57
CA ARG A 345 5.16 4.65 -1.82
C ARG A 345 5.99 5.92 -1.86
N PHE A 346 7.21 5.82 -2.33
CA PHE A 346 8.08 6.97 -2.56
C PHE A 346 8.62 6.95 -3.98
N THR A 347 8.77 8.14 -4.56
CA THR A 347 9.57 8.36 -5.76
C THR A 347 10.83 9.10 -5.34
N VAL A 348 12.00 8.55 -5.68
CA VAL A 348 13.32 9.11 -5.37
C VAL A 348 14.02 9.43 -6.69
N PRO A 349 14.69 10.58 -6.84
CA PRO A 349 15.42 10.88 -8.08
C PRO A 349 16.46 9.79 -8.40
N ALA A 350 16.52 9.35 -9.67
CA ALA A 350 17.33 8.20 -10.06
C ALA A 350 18.82 8.32 -9.70
N GLY A 351 19.43 7.16 -9.45
CA GLY A 351 20.87 7.01 -9.22
C GLY A 351 21.37 7.56 -7.88
N LYS A 352 20.50 8.19 -7.07
CA LYS A 352 20.86 8.65 -5.72
C LYS A 352 20.80 7.49 -4.75
N ARG A 353 21.83 7.36 -3.91
CA ARG A 353 21.78 6.50 -2.72
C ARG A 353 20.90 7.16 -1.66
N PHE A 354 20.11 6.35 -0.97
CA PHE A 354 19.19 6.81 0.07
C PHE A 354 19.08 5.77 1.19
N ARG A 355 18.43 6.16 2.26
CA ARG A 355 18.12 5.32 3.41
C ARG A 355 16.61 5.33 3.63
N ILE A 356 16.02 4.15 3.69
CA ILE A 356 14.67 3.93 4.20
C ILE A 356 14.82 3.64 5.69
N VAL A 357 14.04 4.32 6.52
CA VAL A 357 13.98 4.05 7.96
C VAL A 357 12.55 3.71 8.33
N VAL A 358 12.40 2.59 9.03
CA VAL A 358 11.12 2.13 9.59
C VAL A 358 11.23 2.07 11.10
N ASP A 359 10.31 2.74 11.78
CA ASP A 359 10.17 2.79 13.24
C ASP A 359 8.73 3.18 13.61
N GLY A 360 8.50 3.85 14.75
CA GLY A 360 7.16 4.33 15.13
C GLY A 360 6.16 3.24 15.52
N VAL A 361 6.57 1.96 15.51
CA VAL A 361 5.68 0.82 15.68
C VAL A 361 4.87 0.90 16.99
N GLU A 362 3.56 0.72 16.88
CA GLU A 362 2.59 0.78 17.99
C GLU A 362 3.06 -0.02 19.21
N ALA A 363 2.86 0.54 20.41
CA ALA A 363 3.33 -0.05 21.66
C ALA A 363 2.83 -1.49 21.87
N GLY A 364 3.77 -2.42 22.04
CA GLY A 364 3.46 -3.84 22.26
C GLY A 364 3.15 -4.65 20.99
N ARG A 365 3.26 -4.03 19.82
CA ARG A 365 3.10 -4.68 18.51
C ARG A 365 4.44 -4.88 17.80
N THR A 366 4.38 -5.53 16.65
CA THR A 366 5.51 -5.75 15.73
C THR A 366 4.96 -5.62 14.32
N ALA A 367 5.54 -4.72 13.52
CA ALA A 367 5.20 -4.56 12.11
C ALA A 367 6.00 -5.58 11.28
N ASP A 368 5.39 -6.16 10.25
CA ASP A 368 6.02 -7.14 9.36
C ASP A 368 6.22 -6.53 7.96
N ILE A 369 7.40 -5.97 7.75
CA ILE A 369 7.65 -5.04 6.67
C ILE A 369 8.22 -5.73 5.45
N ASN A 370 7.54 -5.55 4.32
CA ASN A 370 8.10 -5.75 3.00
C ASN A 370 8.53 -4.41 2.41
N THR A 371 9.65 -4.39 1.71
CA THR A 371 10.16 -3.24 0.98
C THR A 371 10.66 -3.67 -0.38
N THR A 372 10.10 -3.08 -1.42
CA THR A 372 10.50 -3.30 -2.82
C THR A 372 11.04 -2.00 -3.41
N VAL A 373 12.30 -2.00 -3.86
CA VAL A 373 12.92 -0.86 -4.55
C VAL A 373 13.09 -1.21 -6.03
N LEU A 374 12.38 -0.46 -6.88
CA LEU A 374 12.41 -0.58 -8.34
C LEU A 374 13.28 0.52 -8.93
N SER A 375 14.17 0.14 -9.82
CA SER A 375 15.16 1.04 -10.45
C SER A 375 15.41 0.57 -11.89
N ALA A 376 15.95 1.44 -12.73
CA ALA A 376 16.17 1.08 -14.14
C ALA A 376 17.01 -0.21 -14.27
N GLY A 377 16.43 -1.24 -14.90
CA GLY A 377 17.07 -2.53 -15.17
C GLY A 377 17.06 -3.53 -14.00
N GLY A 378 16.24 -3.31 -12.97
CA GLY A 378 16.11 -4.28 -11.88
C GLY A 378 15.56 -3.75 -10.57
N ALA A 379 15.52 -4.64 -9.58
CA ALA A 379 14.96 -4.35 -8.27
C ALA A 379 15.77 -4.98 -7.14
N VAL A 380 15.59 -4.44 -5.94
CA VAL A 380 15.99 -5.09 -4.70
C VAL A 380 14.83 -5.07 -3.72
N ALA A 381 14.51 -6.24 -3.17
CA ALA A 381 13.46 -6.40 -2.20
C ALA A 381 14.01 -6.96 -0.89
N VAL A 382 13.40 -6.51 0.22
CA VAL A 382 13.59 -7.02 1.57
C VAL A 382 12.22 -7.43 2.07
N GLY A 383 12.04 -8.70 2.37
CA GLY A 383 10.77 -9.25 2.85
C GLY A 383 10.87 -9.80 4.27
N ASP A 384 9.72 -9.96 4.93
CA ASP A 384 9.57 -10.51 6.28
C ASP A 384 10.46 -9.80 7.32
N LEU A 385 10.62 -8.47 7.21
CA LEU A 385 11.42 -7.68 8.16
C LEU A 385 10.56 -7.29 9.35
N GLU A 386 10.66 -8.05 10.44
CA GLU A 386 9.97 -7.73 11.69
C GLU A 386 10.60 -6.51 12.38
N VAL A 387 9.78 -5.49 12.68
CA VAL A 387 10.18 -4.29 13.42
C VAL A 387 9.33 -4.20 14.70
N PRO A 388 9.88 -4.54 15.88
CA PRO A 388 9.12 -4.47 17.12
C PRO A 388 8.97 -3.02 17.63
N ALA A 389 7.95 -2.79 18.47
CA ALA A 389 7.73 -1.51 19.14
C ALA A 389 9.00 -0.94 19.79
N GLY A 390 9.30 0.33 19.49
CA GLY A 390 10.49 1.03 19.98
C GLY A 390 11.81 0.65 19.31
N ALA A 391 11.80 -0.23 18.30
CA ALA A 391 12.95 -0.50 17.46
C ALA A 391 12.99 0.41 16.22
N THR A 392 14.15 0.43 15.58
CA THR A 392 14.37 1.10 14.30
C THR A 392 15.11 0.15 13.39
N SER A 393 14.58 -0.05 12.19
CA SER A 393 15.24 -0.76 11.10
C SER A 393 15.58 0.22 9.98
N ALA A 394 16.77 0.07 9.39
CA ALA A 394 17.27 0.95 8.34
C ALA A 394 17.81 0.14 7.15
N LEU A 395 17.37 0.53 5.96
CA LEU A 395 17.76 -0.04 4.67
C LEU A 395 18.54 1.02 3.89
N ASP A 396 19.86 0.86 3.79
CA ASP A 396 20.74 1.69 2.97
C ASP A 396 20.75 1.17 1.53
N VAL A 397 20.20 1.94 0.59
CA VAL A 397 19.93 1.50 -0.78
C VAL A 397 20.89 2.15 -1.78
N ASP A 398 21.41 1.35 -2.71
CA ASP A 398 22.15 1.76 -3.90
C ASP A 398 21.39 1.29 -5.15
N PRO A 399 20.55 2.15 -5.75
CA PRO A 399 19.69 1.74 -6.86
C PRO A 399 20.47 1.40 -8.13
N VAL A 400 21.68 1.95 -8.31
CA VAL A 400 22.53 1.65 -9.49
C VAL A 400 23.03 0.20 -9.47
N ARG A 401 23.13 -0.39 -8.28
CA ARG A 401 23.62 -1.76 -8.08
C ARG A 401 22.52 -2.70 -7.61
N HIS A 402 21.26 -2.26 -7.61
CA HIS A 402 20.14 -2.98 -7.01
C HIS A 402 20.54 -3.58 -5.65
N ALA A 403 21.14 -2.75 -4.80
CA ALA A 403 21.77 -3.21 -3.58
C ALA A 403 21.14 -2.58 -2.35
N VAL A 404 21.05 -3.36 -1.29
CA VAL A 404 20.54 -2.93 0.01
C VAL A 404 21.47 -3.42 1.11
N ARG A 405 21.70 -2.58 2.13
CA ARG A 405 22.27 -2.98 3.41
C ARG A 405 21.25 -2.74 4.51
N VAL A 406 20.88 -3.81 5.21
CA VAL A 406 19.87 -3.79 6.27
C VAL A 406 20.55 -3.85 7.63
N SER A 407 20.11 -2.99 8.53
CA SER A 407 20.51 -2.97 9.94
C SER A 407 19.29 -2.71 10.82
N SER A 408 19.32 -3.19 12.06
CA SER A 408 18.22 -2.99 13.01
C SER A 408 18.75 -2.81 14.43
N SER A 409 18.03 -2.01 15.23
CA SER A 409 18.29 -1.83 16.66
C SER A 409 17.73 -2.96 17.53
N ALA A 410 16.97 -3.89 16.95
CA ALA A 410 16.46 -5.09 17.62
C ALA A 410 16.82 -6.36 16.83
N PRO A 411 16.96 -7.52 17.47
CA PRO A 411 17.10 -8.79 16.75
C PRO A 411 15.87 -9.05 15.86
N THR A 412 16.12 -9.34 14.59
CA THR A 412 15.09 -9.65 13.60
C THR A 412 15.69 -10.54 12.51
N THR A 413 14.88 -10.95 11.55
CA THR A 413 15.30 -11.60 10.31
C THR A 413 14.77 -10.85 9.11
N ALA A 414 15.35 -11.08 7.94
CA ALA A 414 14.77 -10.65 6.69
C ALA A 414 15.14 -11.62 5.56
N VAL A 415 14.28 -11.70 4.56
CA VAL A 415 14.53 -12.30 3.25
C VAL A 415 14.99 -11.21 2.30
N PHE A 416 15.83 -11.57 1.33
CA PHE A 416 16.39 -10.64 0.35
C PHE A 416 16.23 -11.22 -1.03
N GLU A 417 15.83 -10.38 -1.98
CA GLU A 417 15.76 -10.71 -3.39
C GLU A 417 16.40 -9.58 -4.20
N VAL A 418 17.25 -9.94 -5.15
CA VAL A 418 17.84 -9.00 -6.12
C VAL A 418 17.48 -9.47 -7.51
N ALA A 419 16.79 -8.62 -8.25
CA ALA A 419 16.40 -8.84 -9.64
C ALA A 419 17.23 -7.94 -10.57
N THR A 420 17.72 -8.50 -11.68
CA THR A 420 18.32 -7.74 -12.77
C THR A 420 17.68 -8.15 -14.10
N GLU A 421 17.36 -7.16 -14.93
CA GLU A 421 16.60 -7.35 -16.16
C GLU A 421 17.26 -6.62 -17.32
N ASP A 422 17.29 -7.30 -18.47
CA ASP A 422 17.67 -6.74 -19.75
C ASP A 422 16.72 -7.26 -20.85
N SER A 423 16.89 -6.78 -22.08
CA SER A 423 16.03 -7.15 -23.21
C SER A 423 15.98 -8.65 -23.55
N LEU A 424 16.88 -9.46 -22.99
CA LEU A 424 17.04 -10.88 -23.29
C LEU A 424 16.67 -11.78 -22.11
N ARG A 425 16.71 -11.28 -20.87
CA ARG A 425 16.53 -12.08 -19.66
C ARG A 425 16.13 -11.25 -18.45
N SER A 426 15.45 -11.93 -17.53
CA SER A 426 15.28 -11.52 -16.13
C SER A 426 15.93 -12.57 -15.22
N VAL A 427 16.65 -12.12 -14.20
CA VAL A 427 17.40 -12.97 -13.27
C VAL A 427 17.16 -12.52 -11.84
N SER A 428 16.88 -13.46 -10.95
CA SER A 428 16.70 -13.22 -9.51
C SER A 428 17.75 -13.95 -8.68
N VAL A 429 18.10 -13.39 -7.52
CA VAL A 429 18.86 -14.08 -6.47
C VAL A 429 18.17 -13.86 -5.13
N ASP A 430 17.70 -14.95 -4.56
CA ASP A 430 16.90 -15.01 -3.34
C ASP A 430 17.68 -15.66 -2.20
N THR A 431 17.50 -15.14 -0.98
CA THR A 431 18.05 -15.76 0.23
C THR A 431 16.94 -16.24 1.15
N SER A 432 17.09 -17.40 1.79
CA SER A 432 16.28 -17.69 2.98
C SER A 432 16.56 -16.67 4.10
N GLN A 433 15.71 -16.60 5.13
CA GLN A 433 15.86 -15.68 6.25
C GLN A 433 17.29 -15.55 6.78
N LEU A 434 17.75 -14.30 6.86
CA LEU A 434 19.05 -13.88 7.37
C LEU A 434 18.86 -13.03 8.62
N ALA A 435 19.66 -13.29 9.65
CA ALA A 435 19.52 -12.60 10.93
C ALA A 435 20.15 -11.19 10.89
N VAL A 436 19.38 -10.19 11.32
CA VAL A 436 19.80 -8.79 11.46
C VAL A 436 19.58 -8.36 12.92
N GLY A 437 20.29 -7.34 13.38
CA GLY A 437 20.09 -6.77 14.71
C GLY A 437 21.32 -6.04 15.23
N PRO A 438 21.33 -5.67 16.53
CA PRO A 438 22.35 -4.82 17.11
C PRO A 438 23.78 -5.27 16.79
N GLY A 439 24.57 -4.37 16.20
CA GLY A 439 25.97 -4.63 15.84
C GLY A 439 26.17 -5.57 14.64
N SER A 440 25.10 -5.96 13.94
CA SER A 440 25.16 -6.78 12.73
C SER A 440 24.43 -6.14 11.56
N SER A 441 24.83 -6.48 10.35
CA SER A 441 24.13 -6.05 9.14
C SER A 441 24.29 -7.10 8.05
N VAL A 442 23.36 -7.10 7.11
CA VAL A 442 23.40 -7.92 5.91
C VAL A 442 23.33 -6.98 4.71
N SER A 443 24.13 -7.26 3.69
CA SER A 443 24.09 -6.53 2.42
C SER A 443 23.94 -7.49 1.27
N VAL A 444 23.01 -7.20 0.35
CA VAL A 444 22.80 -7.98 -0.88
C VAL A 444 22.71 -7.00 -2.05
N GLY A 445 23.24 -7.37 -3.22
CA GLY A 445 23.14 -6.56 -4.43
C GLY A 445 24.01 -7.01 -5.59
N ALA A 446 23.74 -6.49 -6.78
CA ALA A 446 24.54 -6.68 -8.00
C ALA A 446 25.86 -5.87 -7.94
N THR A 447 26.69 -6.17 -6.93
CA THR A 447 27.93 -5.44 -6.63
C THR A 447 29.18 -6.14 -7.14
N SER A 448 29.05 -7.38 -7.60
CA SER A 448 30.11 -8.14 -8.26
C SER A 448 30.06 -7.90 -9.77
N PRO A 449 31.21 -7.86 -10.48
CA PRO A 449 31.23 -7.74 -11.95
C PRO A 449 30.56 -8.90 -12.70
N VAL A 450 30.20 -9.97 -12.00
CA VAL A 450 29.65 -11.20 -12.58
C VAL A 450 28.27 -11.57 -11.99
N GLY A 451 27.71 -10.76 -11.09
CA GLY A 451 26.37 -10.98 -10.54
C GLY A 451 26.16 -10.41 -9.14
N VAL A 452 25.45 -11.18 -8.30
CA VAL A 452 24.98 -10.74 -6.98
C VAL A 452 25.94 -11.18 -5.88
N THR A 453 26.15 -10.29 -4.91
CA THR A 453 26.95 -10.55 -3.71
C THR A 453 26.07 -10.48 -2.47
N VAL A 454 26.21 -11.46 -1.56
CA VAL A 454 25.69 -11.43 -0.19
C VAL A 454 26.86 -11.21 0.77
N ARG A 455 26.75 -10.25 1.69
CA ARG A 455 27.74 -9.94 2.72
C ARG A 455 27.08 -9.87 4.08
N THR A 456 27.78 -10.36 5.11
CA THR A 456 27.34 -10.23 6.51
C THR A 456 28.41 -9.58 7.37
N GLU A 457 28.00 -8.76 8.33
CA GLU A 457 28.86 -8.11 9.32
C GLU A 457 28.37 -8.41 10.73
N GLY A 458 29.29 -8.49 11.70
CA GLY A 458 28.98 -8.70 13.12
C GLY A 458 28.49 -10.10 13.51
N ARG A 459 27.87 -10.84 12.59
CA ARG A 459 27.28 -12.17 12.85
C ARG A 459 27.50 -13.17 11.71
N SER A 460 27.69 -14.43 12.08
CA SER A 460 27.69 -15.56 11.14
C SER A 460 26.27 -15.90 10.70
N GLN A 461 26.10 -16.21 9.43
CA GLN A 461 24.81 -16.55 8.82
C GLN A 461 24.82 -18.00 8.34
N LYS A 462 23.62 -18.62 8.35
CA LYS A 462 23.37 -19.92 7.72
C LYS A 462 22.07 -19.84 6.93
N PHE A 463 22.16 -19.88 5.60
CA PHE A 463 21.04 -19.57 4.73
C PHE A 463 21.11 -20.35 3.42
N GLN A 464 19.99 -20.51 2.72
CA GLN A 464 19.94 -21.02 1.36
C GLN A 464 19.93 -19.87 0.36
N VAL A 465 20.45 -20.16 -0.85
CA VAL A 465 20.33 -19.26 -2.00
C VAL A 465 19.57 -19.97 -3.10
N ALA A 466 18.57 -19.29 -3.64
CA ALA A 466 17.91 -19.66 -4.88
C ALA A 466 18.20 -18.60 -5.96
N VAL A 467 18.21 -19.04 -7.21
CA VAL A 467 18.44 -18.20 -8.38
C VAL A 467 17.35 -18.52 -9.38
N GLY A 468 16.60 -17.52 -9.80
CA GLY A 468 15.67 -17.58 -10.91
C GLY A 468 16.30 -17.02 -12.18
N ARG A 469 15.91 -17.56 -13.32
CA ARG A 469 16.18 -16.99 -14.65
C ARG A 469 14.98 -17.24 -15.53
N SER A 470 14.44 -16.19 -16.12
CA SER A 470 13.50 -16.29 -17.23
C SER A 470 14.10 -15.62 -18.45
N ASP A 471 14.07 -16.31 -19.59
CA ASP A 471 14.49 -15.76 -20.88
C ASP A 471 13.55 -16.19 -22.02
N THR A 472 13.88 -15.75 -23.23
CA THR A 472 13.11 -16.05 -24.45
C THR A 472 13.01 -17.53 -24.81
N ILE A 473 13.71 -18.42 -24.10
CA ILE A 473 13.70 -19.87 -24.36
C ILE A 473 13.00 -20.62 -23.22
N ALA A 474 13.40 -20.37 -21.97
CA ALA A 474 12.93 -21.17 -20.83
C ALA A 474 13.06 -20.44 -19.49
N ASP A 475 12.32 -20.94 -18.52
CA ASP A 475 12.49 -20.58 -17.12
C ASP A 475 13.39 -21.63 -16.45
N ARG A 476 14.37 -21.17 -15.69
CA ARG A 476 15.38 -22.01 -15.03
C ARG A 476 15.56 -21.55 -13.61
N SER A 477 15.77 -22.51 -12.71
CA SER A 477 16.11 -22.20 -11.33
C SER A 477 17.31 -23.01 -10.87
N ALA A 478 18.05 -22.46 -9.91
CA ALA A 478 19.12 -23.17 -9.24
C ALA A 478 19.09 -22.88 -7.75
N VAL A 479 19.30 -23.89 -6.91
CA VAL A 479 19.24 -23.71 -5.44
C VAL A 479 20.36 -24.45 -4.73
N THR A 480 20.88 -23.87 -3.66
CA THR A 480 21.84 -24.54 -2.77
C THR A 480 21.19 -25.75 -2.09
N ARG A 481 21.78 -26.96 -2.22
CA ARG A 481 21.24 -28.17 -1.54
C ARG A 481 21.35 -28.10 -0.03
N THR A 482 22.44 -27.50 0.45
CA THR A 482 22.73 -27.33 1.87
C THR A 482 22.90 -25.85 2.17
N PRO A 483 22.45 -25.36 3.34
CA PRO A 483 22.65 -23.97 3.71
C PRO A 483 24.13 -23.56 3.67
N VAL A 484 24.40 -22.41 3.07
CA VAL A 484 25.69 -21.73 3.04
C VAL A 484 25.98 -21.17 4.41
N THR A 485 27.21 -21.38 4.91
CA THR A 485 27.68 -20.70 6.12
C THR A 485 28.56 -19.52 5.74
N LEU A 486 28.18 -18.32 6.16
CA LEU A 486 28.92 -17.09 5.90
C LEU A 486 29.37 -16.47 7.22
N ARG A 487 30.69 -16.32 7.42
CA ARG A 487 31.26 -15.72 8.63
C ARG A 487 31.19 -14.18 8.55
N PRO A 488 31.24 -13.45 9.68
CA PRO A 488 31.35 -11.99 9.66
C PRO A 488 32.49 -11.51 8.77
N GLY A 489 32.22 -10.54 7.89
CA GLY A 489 33.17 -9.97 6.95
C GLY A 489 33.42 -10.82 5.69
N ALA A 490 32.86 -12.02 5.61
CA ALA A 490 32.89 -12.84 4.39
C ALA A 490 31.81 -12.39 3.39
N THR A 491 32.03 -12.74 2.12
CA THR A 491 31.10 -12.52 1.02
C THR A 491 30.78 -13.83 0.32
N LEU A 492 29.57 -13.94 -0.23
CA LEU A 492 29.15 -14.97 -1.15
C LEU A 492 28.85 -14.29 -2.48
N ASP A 493 29.56 -14.66 -3.54
CA ASP A 493 29.34 -14.14 -4.88
C ASP A 493 28.65 -15.19 -5.76
N VAL A 494 27.50 -14.83 -6.31
CA VAL A 494 26.68 -15.67 -7.18
C VAL A 494 26.81 -15.16 -8.62
N PRO A 495 27.50 -15.88 -9.52
CA PRO A 495 27.88 -15.37 -10.83
C PRO A 495 26.73 -15.48 -11.85
N VAL A 496 25.59 -14.87 -11.55
CA VAL A 496 24.35 -15.04 -12.33
C VAL A 496 24.41 -14.42 -13.72
N ASP A 497 25.24 -13.40 -13.94
CA ASP A 497 25.37 -12.75 -15.24
C ASP A 497 26.01 -13.68 -16.27
N LEU A 498 26.83 -14.62 -15.81
CA LEU A 498 27.50 -15.63 -16.63
C LEU A 498 26.68 -16.92 -16.78
N TRP A 499 25.59 -17.05 -16.04
CA TRP A 499 24.80 -18.28 -16.03
C TRP A 499 23.81 -18.29 -17.19
N THR A 500 23.84 -19.36 -18.00
CA THR A 500 22.93 -19.52 -19.15
C THR A 500 21.62 -20.21 -18.79
N GLY A 501 21.47 -20.68 -17.54
CA GLY A 501 20.34 -21.52 -17.13
C GLY A 501 20.56 -23.03 -17.33
N TRP A 502 21.50 -23.42 -18.19
CA TRP A 502 21.72 -24.82 -18.59
C TRP A 502 22.99 -25.43 -18.02
N THR A 503 23.97 -24.60 -17.69
CA THR A 503 25.23 -25.03 -17.07
C THR A 503 25.08 -25.12 -15.56
N PRO A 504 25.88 -25.94 -14.86
CA PRO A 504 25.97 -25.88 -13.41
C PRO A 504 26.31 -24.46 -12.95
N LEU A 505 25.63 -23.99 -11.89
CA LEU A 505 25.91 -22.71 -11.25
C LEU A 505 26.69 -22.96 -9.95
N THR A 506 27.80 -22.26 -9.77
CA THR A 506 28.62 -22.36 -8.55
C THR A 506 28.88 -20.96 -7.99
N ALA A 507 28.32 -20.67 -6.83
CA ALA A 507 28.62 -19.47 -6.08
C ALA A 507 29.96 -19.64 -5.34
N THR A 508 30.54 -18.54 -4.88
CA THR A 508 31.88 -18.52 -4.27
C THR A 508 31.85 -17.78 -2.94
N VAL A 509 32.19 -18.44 -1.84
CA VAL A 509 32.41 -17.78 -0.54
C VAL A 509 33.85 -17.28 -0.47
N ARG A 510 34.03 -15.99 -0.19
CA ARG A 510 35.35 -15.36 0.05
C ARG A 510 35.44 -14.88 1.49
N ALA A 511 36.44 -15.36 2.22
CA ALA A 511 36.68 -15.00 3.61
C ALA A 511 38.20 -14.79 3.83
N GLY A 512 38.62 -13.52 3.90
CA GLY A 512 40.05 -13.18 3.90
C GLY A 512 40.72 -13.65 2.60
N GLY A 513 41.80 -14.43 2.73
CA GLY A 513 42.48 -15.05 1.58
C GLY A 513 41.89 -16.38 1.10
N SER A 514 40.85 -16.91 1.76
CA SER A 514 40.25 -18.21 1.42
C SER A 514 39.07 -18.06 0.47
N THR A 515 38.95 -19.00 -0.46
CA THR A 515 37.86 -19.09 -1.44
C THR A 515 37.27 -20.50 -1.42
N THR A 516 35.95 -20.61 -1.22
CA THR A 516 35.24 -21.90 -1.14
C THR A 516 34.10 -21.93 -2.17
N PRO A 517 34.07 -22.92 -3.09
CA PRO A 517 32.98 -23.07 -4.04
C PRO A 517 31.71 -23.61 -3.35
N VAL A 518 30.56 -23.12 -3.78
CA VAL A 518 29.23 -23.52 -3.31
C VAL A 518 28.38 -23.88 -4.53
N PRO A 519 28.18 -25.18 -4.82
CA PRO A 519 27.39 -25.58 -5.98
C PRO A 519 25.89 -25.36 -5.74
N LEU A 520 25.21 -24.81 -6.75
CA LEU A 520 23.75 -24.72 -6.82
C LEU A 520 23.25 -25.80 -7.79
N THR A 521 22.18 -26.49 -7.40
CA THR A 521 21.55 -27.53 -8.23
C THR A 521 20.51 -26.90 -9.13
N VAL A 522 20.73 -26.98 -10.43
CA VAL A 522 19.76 -26.58 -11.46
C VAL A 522 18.54 -27.50 -11.39
N ARG A 523 17.35 -26.93 -11.49
CA ARG A 523 16.06 -27.62 -11.52
C ARG A 523 15.34 -27.43 -12.84
#